data_AF-A0A1L3LU73-F1
#
_entry.id   AF-A0A1L3LU73-F1
#
_cell.length_a   1.000
_cell.length_b   1.000
_cell.length_c   1.000
_cell.angle_alpha   90.00
_cell.angle_beta   90.00
_cell.angle_gamma   90.00
#
_symmetry.space_group_name_H-M   'P 1'
#
loop_
_entity.id
_entity.type
_entity.pdbx_description
1 polymer ?
#
loop_
_entity_poly.entity_id
_entity_poly.type
_entity_poly.pdbx_seq_one_letter_code
_entity_poly.pdbx_strand_id
1 'polypeptide(L)'
;MHIENFISLPQTEGPSFSSALEAHVKENPVEIVKSQRVEKLVSTGRAHELRLSSGGTLSAKTVILATGARWRQMGVEIPQQTGSLLPPL
;
A
#
# COMPACT_ATOMS: atom_id res chain seq x y z
N MET A 1 1.63 5.31 15.02
CA MET A 1 1.02 6.15 13.95
C MET A 1 -0.48 5.97 14.05
N HIS A 2 -1.20 7.00 14.45
CA HIS A 2 -2.66 6.96 14.57
C HIS A 2 -3.32 7.55 13.32
N ILE A 3 -4.53 7.08 13.05
CA ILE A 3 -5.40 7.54 11.97
C ILE A 3 -6.72 7.94 12.64
N GLU A 4 -7.11 9.21 12.53
CA GLU A 4 -8.28 9.80 13.21
C GLU A 4 -9.28 10.42 12.22
N ASN A 5 -9.05 10.23 10.92
CA ASN A 5 -9.83 10.81 9.84
C ASN A 5 -10.56 9.77 8.98
N PHE A 6 -10.68 8.53 9.46
CA PHE A 6 -11.51 7.53 8.80
C PHE A 6 -12.95 7.68 9.31
N ILE A 7 -13.86 8.10 8.42
CA ILE A 7 -15.27 8.35 8.78
C ILE A 7 -15.83 7.13 9.52
N SER A 8 -16.55 7.38 10.61
CA SER A 8 -17.14 6.37 11.51
C SER A 8 -16.17 5.64 12.44
N LEU A 9 -14.85 5.87 12.36
CA LEU A 9 -13.87 5.40 13.34
C LEU A 9 -13.18 6.60 14.02
N PRO A 10 -13.45 6.86 15.32
CA PRO A 10 -12.80 7.96 16.04
C PRO A 10 -11.27 7.87 16.04
N GLN A 11 -10.73 6.65 16.12
CA GLN A 11 -9.29 6.40 16.07
C GLN A 11 -9.01 4.97 15.61
N THR A 12 -7.95 4.79 14.83
CA THR A 12 -7.37 3.50 14.48
C THR A 12 -5.86 3.64 14.24
N GLU A 13 -5.20 2.54 13.93
CA GLU A 13 -3.77 2.49 13.58
C GLU A 13 -3.57 1.75 12.27
N GLY A 14 -2.51 2.10 11.53
CA GLY A 14 -2.20 1.50 10.23
C GLY A 14 -2.24 -0.04 10.22
N PRO A 15 -1.55 -0.73 11.14
CA PRO A 15 -1.55 -2.20 11.19
C PRO A 15 -2.95 -2.81 11.43
N SER A 16 -3.70 -2.26 12.38
CA SER A 16 -5.05 -2.74 12.72
C SER A 16 -6.03 -2.49 11.57
N PHE A 17 -5.98 -1.31 10.96
CA PHE A 17 -6.82 -0.95 9.81
C PHE A 17 -6.53 -1.84 8.60
N SER A 18 -5.25 -2.07 8.28
CA SER A 18 -4.86 -2.96 7.18
C SER A 18 -5.34 -4.40 7.39
N SER A 19 -5.27 -4.89 8.63
CA SER A 19 -5.72 -6.25 8.96
C SER A 19 -7.23 -6.39 8.82
N ALA A 20 -7.99 -5.38 9.26
CA ALA A 20 -9.45 -5.34 9.12
C ALA A 20 -9.87 -5.31 7.64
N LEU A 21 -9.18 -4.51 6.81
CA LEU A 21 -9.44 -4.46 5.37
C LEU A 21 -9.20 -5.83 4.71
N GLU A 22 -8.08 -6.49 5.03
CA GLU A 22 -7.80 -7.82 4.49
C GLU A 22 -8.85 -8.86 4.92
N ALA A 23 -9.32 -8.81 6.17
CA ALA A 23 -10.36 -9.70 6.66
C ALA A 23 -11.67 -9.51 5.88
N HIS A 24 -12.09 -8.27 5.64
CA HIS A 24 -13.28 -7.97 4.85
C HIS A 24 -13.16 -8.44 3.39
N VAL A 25 -11.99 -8.28 2.77
CA VAL A 25 -11.75 -8.78 1.41
C VAL A 25 -11.88 -10.31 1.37
N LYS A 26 -11.40 -11.02 2.39
CA LYS A 26 -11.49 -12.50 2.50
C LYS A 26 -12.91 -13.03 2.67
N GLU A 27 -13.86 -12.21 3.08
CA GLU A 27 -15.29 -12.58 3.12
C GLU A 27 -15.90 -12.70 1.72
N ASN A 28 -15.20 -12.19 0.70
CA ASN A 28 -15.62 -12.22 -0.70
C ASN A 28 -14.86 -13.30 -1.48
N PRO A 29 -15.45 -13.86 -2.56
CA PRO A 29 -14.80 -14.85 -3.42
C PRO A 29 -13.77 -14.20 -4.35
N VAL A 30 -12.70 -13.66 -3.77
CA VAL A 30 -11.61 -13.00 -4.48
C VAL A 30 -10.29 -13.72 -4.20
N GLU A 31 -9.51 -13.94 -5.26
CA GLU A 31 -8.17 -14.49 -5.13
C GLU A 31 -7.19 -13.38 -4.74
N ILE A 32 -6.47 -13.57 -3.63
CA ILE A 32 -5.47 -12.63 -3.14
C ILE A 32 -4.08 -13.19 -3.43
N VAL A 33 -3.38 -12.58 -4.39
CA VAL A 33 -1.99 -12.93 -4.71
C VAL A 33 -1.05 -11.89 -4.10
N LYS A 34 -0.32 -12.29 -3.04
CA LYS A 34 0.62 -11.40 -2.34
C LYS A 34 2.03 -11.48 -2.95
N SER A 35 2.85 -10.48 -2.63
CA SER A 35 4.28 -10.44 -2.98
C SER A 35 4.56 -10.50 -4.49
N GLN A 36 3.64 -10.00 -5.31
CA GLN A 36 3.84 -9.84 -6.75
C GLN A 36 4.00 -8.37 -7.12
N ARG A 37 4.90 -8.09 -8.05
CA ARG A 37 5.06 -6.77 -8.66
C ARG A 37 4.80 -6.90 -10.15
N VAL A 38 3.85 -6.09 -10.65
CA VAL A 38 3.62 -5.95 -12.09
C VAL A 38 4.65 -4.96 -12.65
N GLU A 39 5.37 -5.35 -13.69
CA GLU A 39 6.35 -4.51 -14.39
C GLU A 39 5.78 -3.89 -15.66
N LYS A 40 4.84 -4.58 -16.31
CA LYS A 40 4.26 -4.13 -17.57
C LYS A 40 2.81 -4.53 -17.71
N LEU A 41 1.99 -3.58 -18.16
CA LEU A 41 0.65 -3.82 -18.68
C LEU A 41 0.70 -3.76 -20.21
N VAL A 42 0.25 -4.82 -20.87
CA VAL A 42 0.19 -4.94 -22.33
C VAL A 42 -1.26 -5.14 -22.75
N SER A 43 -1.71 -4.42 -23.78
CA SER A 43 -3.01 -4.70 -24.40
C SER A 43 -2.80 -5.66 -25.58
N THR A 44 -3.44 -6.82 -25.52
CA THR A 44 -3.35 -7.88 -26.53
C THR A 44 -4.74 -8.25 -27.06
N GLY A 45 -5.14 -7.61 -28.15
CA GLY A 45 -6.43 -7.87 -28.79
C GLY A 45 -7.61 -7.59 -27.86
N ARG A 46 -8.27 -8.65 -27.37
CA ARG A 46 -9.47 -8.57 -26.49
C ARG A 46 -9.17 -8.71 -25.00
N ALA A 47 -7.90 -8.85 -24.62
CA ALA A 47 -7.49 -8.98 -23.22
C ALA A 47 -6.31 -8.07 -22.89
N HIS A 48 -6.05 -7.93 -21.60
CA HIS A 48 -4.89 -7.29 -21.03
C HIS A 48 -3.97 -8.33 -20.40
N GLU A 49 -2.67 -8.20 -20.61
CA GLU A 49 -1.65 -9.01 -19.97
C GLU A 49 -0.83 -8.18 -18.99
N LEU A 50 -0.66 -8.70 -17.78
CA LEU A 50 0.21 -8.18 -16.73
C LEU A 50 1.47 -9.06 -16.67
N ARG A 51 2.63 -8.49 -16.96
CA ARG A 51 3.92 -9.15 -16.77
C ARG A 51 4.42 -8.90 -15.36
N LEU A 52 4.70 -9.96 -14.63
CA LEU A 52 5.19 -9.91 -13.26
C LEU A 52 6.72 -9.92 -13.24
N SER A 53 7.33 -9.27 -12.25
CA SER A 53 8.78 -9.29 -12.04
C SER A 53 9.34 -10.69 -11.74
N SER A 54 8.46 -11.60 -11.31
CA SER A 54 8.77 -13.02 -11.10
C SER A 54 8.90 -13.81 -12.42
N GLY A 55 8.60 -13.20 -13.57
CA GLY A 55 8.55 -13.85 -14.88
C GLY A 55 7.18 -14.42 -15.25
N GLY A 56 6.22 -14.43 -14.31
CA GLY A 56 4.84 -14.86 -14.56
C GLY A 56 4.04 -13.86 -15.40
N THR A 57 2.93 -14.32 -15.98
CA THR A 57 1.98 -13.48 -16.71
C THR A 57 0.55 -13.75 -16.23
N LEU A 58 -0.24 -12.69 -16.03
CA LEU A 58 -1.67 -12.77 -15.74
C LEU A 58 -2.47 -12.12 -16.88
N SER A 59 -3.61 -12.71 -17.24
CA SER A 59 -4.49 -12.17 -18.28
C SER A 59 -5.85 -11.77 -17.68
N ALA A 60 -6.38 -10.62 -18.08
CA ALA A 60 -7.69 -10.13 -17.64
C ALA A 60 -8.41 -9.39 -18.76
N LYS A 61 -9.75 -9.45 -18.78
CA LYS A 61 -10.57 -8.65 -19.72
C LYS A 61 -10.56 -7.16 -19.37
N THR A 62 -10.52 -6.85 -18.07
CA THR A 62 -10.54 -5.49 -17.52
C THR A 62 -9.51 -5.41 -16.40
N VAL A 63 -8.82 -4.27 -16.29
CA VAL A 63 -7.80 -4.03 -15.27
C VAL A 63 -8.14 -2.75 -14.50
N ILE A 64 -8.09 -2.83 -13.16
CA ILE A 64 -8.19 -1.67 -12.26
C ILE A 64 -6.80 -1.44 -11.66
N LEU A 65 -6.27 -0.23 -11.81
CA LEU A 65 -4.97 0.15 -11.25
C LEU A 65 -5.16 0.90 -9.94
N ALA A 66 -4.67 0.33 -8.84
CA ALA A 66 -4.75 0.90 -7.49
C ALA A 66 -3.39 0.80 -6.77
N THR A 67 -2.28 1.08 -7.47
CA THR A 67 -0.90 0.89 -6.97
C THR A 67 -0.43 1.94 -5.94
N GLY A 68 -1.28 2.91 -5.61
CA GLY A 68 -0.93 4.02 -4.73
C GLY A 68 0.21 4.89 -5.29
N ALA A 69 0.93 5.56 -4.39
CA ALA A 69 2.06 6.43 -4.70
C ALA A 69 3.08 6.38 -3.56
N ARG A 70 4.29 6.89 -3.84
CA ARG A 70 5.34 7.09 -2.83
C ARG A 70 5.52 8.59 -2.60
N TRP A 71 5.52 9.00 -1.33
CA TRP A 71 5.87 10.37 -0.96
C TRP A 71 7.35 10.64 -1.28
N ARG A 72 7.61 11.79 -1.92
CA ARG A 72 8.98 12.24 -2.16
C ARG A 72 9.59 12.62 -0.82
N GLN A 73 10.72 12.01 -0.48
CA GLN A 73 11.49 12.39 0.70
C GLN A 73 12.39 13.57 0.35
N MET A 74 12.58 14.50 1.30
CA MET A 74 13.40 15.70 1.07
C MET A 74 14.88 15.40 0.88
N GLY A 75 15.35 14.19 1.27
CA GLY A 75 16.74 13.78 1.10
C GLY A 75 17.72 14.53 2.00
N VAL A 76 17.23 15.12 3.10
CA VAL A 76 18.03 15.88 4.06
C VAL A 76 18.19 15.06 5.34
N GLU A 77 19.42 14.96 5.85
CA GLU A 77 19.70 14.43 7.17
C GLU A 77 19.27 15.45 8.23
N ILE A 78 18.31 15.08 9.07
CA ILE A 78 17.97 15.87 10.26
C ILE A 78 18.79 15.27 11.41
N PRO A 79 19.61 16.05 12.14
CA PRO A 79 20.21 15.57 13.37
C PRO A 79 19.10 15.04 14.28
N GLN A 80 19.20 13.79 14.74
CA GLN A 80 18.30 13.31 15.79
C GLN A 80 18.42 14.28 16.96
N GLN A 81 17.30 14.88 17.37
CA GLN A 81 17.27 15.61 18.62
C GLN A 81 17.57 14.61 19.74
N THR A 82 18.82 14.59 20.20
CA THR A 82 19.20 13.96 21.46
C THR A 82 18.45 14.71 22.54
N GLY A 83 17.37 14.11 23.03
CA GLY A 83 16.63 14.63 24.17
C GLY A 83 17.55 14.65 25.39
N SER A 84 18.06 15.82 25.76
CA SER A 84 18.39 16.23 27.12
C SER A 84 19.09 17.59 27.11
N LEU A 85 18.84 18.37 28.17
CA LEU A 85 19.52 19.60 28.60
C LEU A 85 18.87 20.94 28.21
N LEU A 86 17.67 21.19 28.74
CA LEU A 86 17.42 22.49 29.36
C LEU A 86 17.70 22.35 30.87
N PRO A 87 18.58 23.16 31.48
CA PRO A 87 18.70 23.18 32.93
C PRO A 87 17.44 23.80 33.54
N PRO A 88 16.99 23.34 34.72
CA PRO A 88 15.88 23.97 35.42
C PRO A 88 16.29 25.39 35.87
N LEU A 89 15.33 26.32 35.83
CA LEU A 89 15.42 27.66 36.42
C LEU A 89 15.59 27.57 37.94
#